data_AF-A0A7C6FNL5-F1
#
_entry.id   AF-A0A7C6FNL5-F1
#
_cell.length_a   1.000
_cell.length_b   1.000
_cell.length_c   1.000
_cell.angle_alpha   90.00
_cell.angle_beta   90.00
_cell.angle_gamma   90.00
#
_symmetry.space_group_name_H-M   'P 1'
#
loop_
_entity.id
_entity.type
_entity.pdbx_description
1 polymer ?
#
loop_
_entity_poly.entity_id
_entity_poly.type
_entity_poly.pdbx_seq_one_letter_code
_entity_poly.pdbx_strand_id
1 'polypeptide(L)'
;MRQSRRLAGVLFSLLLCVCLLMTSSVGAVTASLTMRLSTRTGPGTQYDEPGTYFQKDWQTAQVEVISADWDNHNDIWWVQVDFLVRGTRYRAYTGLKRVNVDINTVYKDTLLGIDSTKSDAKAYWGPGVDYAMSKYNVPSGTAVKVIDAENGFVQVEFYDARTATSDRSMRRAWINAVTLHDHWVSQRLGMPSIPAPSPWFAFCPNCGKQLPEGNHFNYCPYCGVFLTSGN
;
A
#
# COMPACT_ATOMS: atom_id res chain seq x y z
N MET A 1 19.43 47.70 28.27
CA MET A 1 19.09 47.36 26.88
C MET A 1 19.18 45.85 26.70
N ARG A 2 18.04 45.18 26.88
CA ARG A 2 17.79 43.74 26.62
C ARG A 2 17.03 43.67 25.30
N GLN A 3 17.39 42.72 24.43
CA GLN A 3 16.56 42.08 23.38
C GLN A 3 17.36 41.92 22.08
N SER A 4 18.06 40.80 21.90
CA SER A 4 18.52 40.36 20.57
C SER A 4 19.02 38.90 20.52
N ARG A 5 18.54 38.00 21.39
CA ARG A 5 19.00 36.59 21.40
C ARG A 5 17.90 35.52 21.52
N ARG A 6 16.65 35.83 21.16
CA ARG A 6 15.53 34.85 21.23
C ARG A 6 14.72 34.70 19.93
N LEU A 7 15.31 34.98 18.78
CA LEU A 7 14.63 34.86 17.48
C LEU A 7 15.20 33.77 16.55
N ALA A 8 16.41 33.26 16.83
CA ALA A 8 17.04 32.25 15.97
C ALA A 8 16.60 30.80 16.27
N GLY A 9 16.01 30.52 17.44
CA GLY A 9 15.64 29.16 17.86
C GLY A 9 14.22 28.72 17.53
N VAL A 10 13.32 29.65 17.17
CA VAL A 10 11.89 29.36 16.94
C VAL A 10 11.58 29.15 15.46
N LEU A 11 12.36 29.76 14.57
CA LEU A 11 12.21 29.59 13.12
C LEU A 11 12.71 28.24 12.60
N PHE A 12 13.59 27.56 13.32
CA PHE A 12 14.08 26.22 12.94
C PHE A 12 13.13 25.08 13.35
N SER A 13 12.24 25.31 14.33
CA SER A 13 11.24 24.31 14.75
C SER A 13 9.92 24.39 13.97
N LEU A 14 9.63 25.52 13.30
CA LEU A 14 8.43 25.67 12.45
C LEU A 14 8.64 25.12 11.03
N LEU A 15 9.89 25.00 10.56
CA LEU A 15 10.18 24.39 9.25
C LEU A 15 10.28 22.86 9.31
N LEU A 16 10.41 22.27 10.50
CA LEU A 16 10.39 20.81 10.70
C LEU A 16 8.97 20.24 10.87
N CYS A 17 7.94 21.09 10.84
CA CYS A 17 6.56 20.74 11.14
C CYS A 17 5.64 20.60 9.90
N VAL A 18 6.17 20.75 8.68
CA VAL A 18 5.33 20.85 7.46
C VAL A 18 5.65 19.79 6.39
N CYS A 19 6.34 18.71 6.74
CA CYS A 19 6.52 17.56 5.83
C CYS A 19 6.34 16.23 6.57
N LEU A 20 5.27 16.10 7.37
CA LEU A 20 4.56 14.81 7.40
C LEU A 20 3.98 14.65 6.01
N LEU A 21 4.83 14.18 5.09
CA LEU A 21 4.48 13.82 3.73
C LEU A 21 3.38 12.77 3.85
N MET A 22 2.14 13.22 3.74
CA MET A 22 1.06 12.38 3.25
C MET A 22 1.48 12.05 1.83
N THR A 23 2.28 11.01 1.67
CA THR A 23 2.54 10.39 0.39
C THR A 23 1.21 9.80 -0.04
N SER A 24 0.44 10.59 -0.78
CA SER A 24 -0.69 10.09 -1.52
C SER A 24 -0.12 9.08 -2.52
N SER A 25 -0.66 7.87 -2.53
CA SER A 25 -0.22 6.91 -3.54
C SER A 25 -0.66 7.42 -4.90
N VAL A 26 0.24 7.35 -5.88
CA VAL A 26 -0.04 7.77 -7.27
C VAL A 26 -1.30 7.07 -7.77
N GLY A 27 -2.27 7.85 -8.24
CA GLY A 27 -3.56 7.36 -8.74
C GLY A 27 -4.66 7.20 -7.68
N ALA A 28 -4.42 7.61 -6.43
CA ALA A 28 -5.45 7.57 -5.40
C ALA A 28 -6.51 8.67 -5.58
N VAL A 29 -7.76 8.35 -5.23
CA VAL A 29 -8.90 9.28 -5.25
C VAL A 29 -9.38 9.53 -3.82
N THR A 30 -9.32 10.79 -3.36
CA THR A 30 -9.88 11.14 -2.04
C THR A 30 -11.41 11.03 -2.07
N ALA A 31 -11.99 10.28 -1.14
CA ALA A 31 -13.43 10.06 -1.05
C ALA A 31 -13.93 10.27 0.38
N SER A 32 -15.14 10.83 0.51
CA SER A 32 -15.89 10.84 1.77
C SER A 32 -16.54 9.49 2.03
N LEU A 33 -16.79 9.19 3.30
CA LEU A 33 -17.56 8.01 3.67
C LEU A 33 -19.07 8.28 3.62
N THR A 34 -19.83 7.27 3.21
CA THR A 34 -21.31 7.28 3.23
C THR A 34 -21.86 6.57 4.47
N MET A 35 -21.01 5.81 5.18
CA MET A 35 -21.29 5.11 6.42
C MET A 35 -19.99 4.65 7.08
N ARG A 36 -20.10 4.00 8.25
CA ARG A 36 -18.98 3.37 8.95
C ARG A 36 -18.15 2.46 8.03
N LEU A 37 -16.84 2.47 8.21
CA LEU A 37 -15.90 1.76 7.34
C LEU A 37 -15.63 0.35 7.87
N SER A 38 -16.46 -0.63 7.49
CA SER A 38 -16.16 -2.06 7.73
C SER A 38 -15.16 -2.54 6.69
N THR A 39 -14.09 -3.19 7.13
CA THR A 39 -12.93 -3.51 6.30
C THR A 39 -12.68 -5.01 6.20
N ARG A 40 -12.03 -5.41 5.11
CA ARG A 40 -11.58 -6.77 4.81
C ARG A 40 -10.15 -6.72 4.31
N THR A 41 -9.41 -7.81 4.51
CA THR A 41 -8.04 -7.89 3.97
C THR A 41 -8.03 -7.93 2.44
N GLY A 42 -9.06 -8.49 1.81
CA GLY A 42 -9.25 -8.54 0.35
C GLY A 42 -10.71 -8.29 -0.07
N PRO A 43 -11.00 -8.38 -1.38
CA PRO A 43 -12.30 -8.05 -1.96
C PRO A 43 -13.30 -9.20 -1.82
N GLY A 44 -14.00 -9.23 -0.69
CA GLY A 44 -15.07 -10.20 -0.44
C GLY A 44 -15.21 -10.60 1.03
N THR A 45 -16.27 -11.33 1.34
CA THR A 45 -16.59 -11.77 2.72
C THR A 45 -15.77 -12.97 3.18
N GLN A 46 -15.15 -13.70 2.24
CA GLN A 46 -14.23 -14.80 2.49
C GLN A 46 -12.87 -14.36 3.03
N TYR A 47 -12.59 -13.05 2.97
CA TYR A 47 -11.39 -12.44 3.54
C TYR A 47 -11.58 -12.09 5.02
N ASP A 48 -10.50 -12.12 5.79
CA ASP A 48 -10.51 -11.74 7.21
C ASP A 48 -11.11 -10.34 7.40
N GLU A 49 -11.97 -10.16 8.41
CA GLU A 49 -12.50 -8.86 8.87
C GLU A 49 -11.62 -8.28 9.97
N PRO A 50 -10.79 -7.28 9.65
CA PRO A 50 -9.85 -6.78 10.63
C PRO A 50 -10.46 -5.73 11.56
N GLY A 51 -11.55 -5.07 11.13
CA GLY A 51 -12.27 -4.12 11.97
C GLY A 51 -13.26 -3.24 11.22
N THR A 52 -14.02 -2.47 12.02
CA THR A 52 -14.89 -1.39 11.54
C THR A 52 -14.49 -0.07 12.18
N TYR A 53 -14.22 0.93 11.34
CA TYR A 53 -13.67 2.24 11.71
C TYR A 53 -14.68 3.37 11.51
N PHE A 54 -14.33 4.55 12.03
CA PHE A 54 -15.14 5.78 11.97
C PHE A 54 -16.56 5.61 12.52
N GLN A 55 -16.68 4.99 13.69
CA GLN A 55 -17.97 4.59 14.28
C GLN A 55 -18.92 5.76 14.52
N LYS A 56 -18.38 6.93 14.88
CA LYS A 56 -19.14 8.12 15.31
C LYS A 56 -18.96 9.33 14.40
N ASP A 57 -17.96 9.29 13.54
CA ASP A 57 -17.38 10.43 12.82
C ASP A 57 -17.21 10.15 11.31
N TRP A 58 -17.86 9.11 10.79
CA TRP A 58 -17.79 8.77 9.37
C TRP A 58 -18.25 9.92 8.47
N GLN A 59 -19.21 10.75 8.91
CA GLN A 59 -19.75 11.87 8.13
C GLN A 59 -18.70 12.92 7.76
N THR A 60 -17.65 13.03 8.57
CA THR A 60 -16.56 14.00 8.38
C THR A 60 -15.25 13.33 7.95
N ALA A 61 -15.22 12.00 7.93
CA ALA A 61 -14.03 11.24 7.58
C ALA A 61 -13.83 11.19 6.07
N GLN A 62 -12.56 11.23 5.67
CA GLN A 62 -12.10 11.00 4.32
C GLN A 62 -11.08 9.86 4.30
N VAL A 63 -11.05 9.16 3.18
CA VAL A 63 -10.07 8.10 2.89
C VAL A 63 -9.51 8.31 1.49
N GLU A 64 -8.35 7.74 1.23
CA GLU A 64 -7.82 7.65 -0.13
C GLU A 64 -8.23 6.31 -0.74
N VAL A 65 -8.91 6.32 -1.87
CA VAL A 65 -9.28 5.11 -2.62
C VAL A 65 -8.16 4.80 -3.60
N ILE A 66 -7.50 3.66 -3.42
CA ILE A 66 -6.26 3.29 -4.12
C ILE A 66 -6.52 2.41 -5.34
N SER A 67 -7.35 1.39 -5.16
CA SER A 67 -7.68 0.42 -6.19
C SER A 67 -9.05 -0.23 -5.96
N ALA A 68 -9.50 -1.02 -6.92
CA ALA A 68 -10.77 -1.71 -6.88
C ALA A 68 -10.65 -3.13 -7.42
N ASP A 69 -11.46 -4.04 -6.88
CA ASP A 69 -11.55 -5.41 -7.36
C ASP A 69 -13.00 -5.91 -7.26
N TRP A 70 -13.39 -6.78 -8.19
CA TRP A 70 -14.75 -7.28 -8.32
C TRP A 70 -14.91 -8.61 -7.59
N ASP A 71 -15.81 -8.65 -6.61
CA ASP A 71 -16.21 -9.88 -5.95
C ASP A 71 -17.19 -10.64 -6.84
N ASN A 72 -16.66 -11.58 -7.63
CA ASN A 72 -17.43 -12.44 -8.54
C ASN A 72 -18.47 -13.32 -7.84
N HIS A 73 -18.38 -13.51 -6.52
CA HIS A 73 -19.34 -14.37 -5.81
C HIS A 73 -20.60 -13.60 -5.42
N ASN A 74 -20.45 -12.34 -5.01
CA ASN A 74 -21.54 -11.52 -4.51
C ASN A 74 -21.96 -10.40 -5.48
N ASP A 75 -21.30 -10.28 -6.64
CA ASP A 75 -21.51 -9.25 -7.65
C ASP A 75 -21.40 -7.82 -7.09
N ILE A 76 -20.33 -7.58 -6.31
CA ILE A 76 -20.10 -6.31 -5.62
C ILE A 76 -18.68 -5.82 -5.88
N TRP A 77 -18.55 -4.53 -6.21
CA TRP A 77 -17.26 -3.84 -6.18
C TRP A 77 -16.77 -3.65 -4.76
N TRP A 78 -15.53 -4.04 -4.54
CA TRP A 78 -14.75 -3.67 -3.37
C TRP A 78 -13.67 -2.69 -3.79
N VAL A 79 -13.35 -1.76 -2.89
CA VAL A 79 -12.28 -0.79 -3.09
C VAL A 79 -11.26 -0.89 -1.97
N GLN A 80 -9.98 -0.83 -2.32
CA GLN A 80 -8.89 -0.70 -1.36
C GLN A 80 -8.75 0.77 -0.97
N VAL A 81 -8.80 1.04 0.33
CA VAL A 81 -8.68 2.39 0.88
C VAL A 81 -7.51 2.51 1.83
N ASP A 82 -6.84 3.65 1.80
CA ASP A 82 -5.79 4.07 2.73
C ASP A 82 -6.36 5.14 3.67
N PHE A 83 -6.13 4.99 4.98
CA PHE A 83 -6.70 5.85 6.00
C PHE A 83 -5.90 5.82 7.32
N LEU A 84 -6.06 6.88 8.12
CA LEU A 84 -5.39 7.03 9.41
C LEU A 84 -6.39 6.93 10.57
N VAL A 85 -6.07 6.11 11.56
CA VAL A 85 -6.85 6.02 12.81
C VAL A 85 -5.91 6.13 14.00
N ARG A 86 -6.09 7.18 14.81
CA ARG A 86 -5.29 7.43 16.03
C ARG A 86 -3.77 7.39 15.77
N GLY A 87 -3.34 7.91 14.62
CA GLY A 87 -1.92 7.94 14.23
C GLY A 87 -1.39 6.65 13.58
N THR A 88 -2.20 5.60 13.47
CA THR A 88 -1.82 4.36 12.78
C THR A 88 -2.42 4.33 11.38
N ARG A 89 -1.59 4.02 10.37
CA ARG A 89 -2.03 3.93 8.97
C ARG A 89 -2.57 2.53 8.66
N TYR A 90 -3.62 2.48 7.88
CA TYR A 90 -4.28 1.25 7.45
C TYR A 90 -4.52 1.29 5.95
N ARG A 91 -4.34 0.16 5.28
CA ARG A 91 -4.82 -0.05 3.93
C ARG A 91 -5.65 -1.34 3.91
N ALA A 92 -6.89 -1.26 3.44
CA ALA A 92 -7.83 -2.37 3.53
C ALA A 92 -8.93 -2.26 2.48
N TYR A 93 -9.61 -3.37 2.17
CA TYR A 93 -10.76 -3.36 1.27
C TYR A 93 -12.05 -3.03 2.02
N THR A 94 -12.95 -2.33 1.35
CA THR A 94 -14.30 -2.06 1.83
C THR A 94 -15.29 -2.17 0.66
N GLY A 95 -16.53 -2.52 0.93
CA GLY A 95 -17.55 -2.56 -0.11
C GLY A 95 -17.84 -1.15 -0.65
N LEU A 96 -17.93 -0.99 -1.97
CA LEU A 96 -18.07 0.30 -2.67
C LEU A 96 -19.14 1.21 -2.05
N LYS A 97 -20.26 0.64 -1.60
CA LYS A 97 -21.38 1.39 -0.97
C LYS A 97 -20.98 2.27 0.22
N ARG A 98 -19.78 2.08 0.80
CA ARG A 98 -19.28 2.79 2.00
C ARG A 98 -18.47 4.04 1.67
N VAL A 99 -18.06 4.22 0.41
CA VAL A 99 -17.28 5.36 -0.06
C VAL A 99 -18.00 6.07 -1.19
N ASN A 100 -17.91 7.39 -1.23
CA ASN A 100 -18.46 8.17 -2.33
C ASN A 100 -17.41 8.37 -3.42
N VAL A 101 -17.29 7.40 -4.33
CA VAL A 101 -16.32 7.42 -5.44
C VAL A 101 -16.96 6.86 -6.72
N ASP A 102 -16.62 7.44 -7.87
CA ASP A 102 -16.94 6.83 -9.16
C ASP A 102 -15.94 5.69 -9.44
N ILE A 103 -16.45 4.46 -9.43
CA ILE A 103 -15.66 3.24 -9.62
C ILE A 103 -14.88 3.22 -10.94
N ASN A 104 -15.34 3.94 -11.97
CA ASN A 104 -14.66 3.99 -13.27
C ASN A 104 -13.38 4.83 -13.24
N THR A 105 -13.19 5.63 -12.19
CA THR A 105 -11.98 6.45 -11.99
C THR A 105 -10.90 5.74 -11.19
N VAL A 106 -11.23 4.60 -10.58
CA VAL A 106 -10.35 3.85 -9.68
C VAL A 106 -9.59 2.78 -10.47
N TYR A 107 -8.28 2.68 -10.22
CA TYR A 107 -7.45 1.61 -10.78
C TYR A 107 -8.02 0.23 -10.40
N LYS A 108 -8.14 -0.68 -11.37
CA LYS A 108 -8.63 -2.04 -11.13
C LYS A 108 -7.45 -2.97 -10.86
N ASP A 109 -7.48 -3.68 -9.74
CA ASP A 109 -6.46 -4.65 -9.38
C ASP A 109 -6.28 -5.67 -10.51
N THR A 110 -5.03 -5.97 -10.80
CA THR A 110 -4.64 -6.96 -11.79
C THR A 110 -3.67 -7.94 -11.15
N LEU A 111 -3.75 -9.20 -11.55
CA LEU A 111 -2.77 -10.19 -11.15
C LEU A 111 -1.43 -9.86 -11.80
N LEU A 112 -0.42 -9.58 -11.00
CA LEU A 112 0.95 -9.39 -11.48
C LEU A 112 1.60 -10.73 -11.79
N GLY A 113 1.34 -11.75 -10.96
CA GLY A 113 1.83 -13.11 -11.16
C GLY A 113 1.70 -13.99 -9.91
N ILE A 114 2.44 -15.08 -9.89
CA ILE A 114 2.42 -16.10 -8.83
C ILE A 114 3.86 -16.31 -8.35
N ASP A 115 4.04 -16.50 -7.04
CA ASP A 115 5.34 -16.75 -6.41
C ASP A 115 5.16 -17.67 -5.19
N SER A 116 6.24 -17.92 -4.45
CA SER A 116 6.21 -18.46 -3.09
C SER A 116 7.14 -17.71 -2.14
N THR A 117 6.83 -17.74 -0.86
CA THR A 117 7.69 -17.14 0.16
C THR A 117 8.92 -18.01 0.42
N LYS A 118 10.13 -17.43 0.43
CA LYS A 118 11.37 -18.14 0.77
C LYS A 118 11.71 -18.16 2.26
N SER A 119 10.98 -17.39 3.05
CA SER A 119 11.10 -17.30 4.50
C SER A 119 9.79 -16.82 5.11
N ASP A 120 9.62 -17.00 6.43
CA ASP A 120 8.51 -16.38 7.16
C ASP A 120 8.53 -14.85 6.98
N ALA A 121 7.38 -14.29 6.62
CA ALA A 121 7.24 -12.88 6.31
C ALA A 121 6.27 -12.19 7.27
N LYS A 122 6.73 -11.10 7.90
CA LYS A 122 5.84 -10.21 8.64
C LYS A 122 4.84 -9.59 7.66
N ALA A 123 3.58 -9.61 8.06
CA ALA A 123 2.48 -9.10 7.27
C ALA A 123 2.00 -7.75 7.82
N TYR A 124 1.70 -6.84 6.92
CA TYR A 124 1.23 -5.49 7.18
C TYR A 124 -0.05 -5.24 6.40
N TRP A 125 -0.79 -4.22 6.81
CA TRP A 125 -2.02 -3.83 6.15
C TRP A 125 -1.77 -2.95 4.93
N GLY A 126 -0.61 -2.29 4.85
CA GLY A 126 -0.19 -1.51 3.70
C GLY A 126 1.31 -1.65 3.40
N PRO A 127 1.79 -0.95 2.34
CA PRO A 127 3.14 -1.08 1.81
C PRO A 127 4.20 -0.37 2.67
N GLY A 128 4.32 -0.74 3.94
CA GLY A 128 5.26 -0.09 4.83
C GLY A 128 5.16 -0.55 6.28
N VAL A 129 6.24 -0.33 7.03
CA VAL A 129 6.29 -0.64 8.47
C VAL A 129 5.56 0.38 9.34
N ASP A 130 5.17 1.52 8.75
CA ASP A 130 4.33 2.56 9.35
C ASP A 130 2.83 2.20 9.33
N TYR A 131 2.44 1.19 8.56
CA TYR A 131 1.11 0.62 8.59
C TYR A 131 0.93 -0.34 9.77
N ALA A 132 -0.32 -0.53 10.17
CA ALA A 132 -0.69 -1.55 11.14
C ALA A 132 -0.14 -2.92 10.73
N MET A 133 0.41 -3.64 11.70
CA MET A 133 0.85 -5.02 11.51
C MET A 133 -0.36 -5.95 11.53
N SER A 134 -0.37 -6.94 10.63
CA SER A 134 -1.35 -8.02 10.65
C SER A 134 -1.13 -8.91 11.88
N LYS A 135 -2.21 -9.49 12.40
CA LYS A 135 -2.16 -10.45 13.51
C LYS A 135 -1.30 -11.68 13.20
N TYR A 136 -1.32 -12.13 11.94
CA TYR A 136 -0.62 -13.33 11.50
C TYR A 136 0.35 -13.02 10.38
N ASN A 137 1.51 -13.68 10.42
CA ASN A 137 2.54 -13.70 9.38
C ASN A 137 2.11 -14.52 8.16
N VAL A 138 2.91 -14.45 7.08
CA VAL A 138 2.87 -15.41 5.96
C VAL A 138 3.99 -16.42 6.16
N PRO A 139 3.71 -17.74 6.28
CA PRO A 139 4.74 -18.76 6.45
C PRO A 139 5.69 -18.84 5.25
N SER A 140 6.90 -19.33 5.48
CA SER A 140 7.79 -19.81 4.41
C SER A 140 7.13 -20.92 3.58
N GLY A 141 7.42 -20.95 2.28
CA GLY A 141 6.90 -21.92 1.32
C GLY A 141 5.43 -21.70 0.93
N THR A 142 4.82 -20.58 1.34
CA THR A 142 3.43 -20.28 1.01
C THR A 142 3.35 -19.84 -0.44
N ALA A 143 2.54 -20.54 -1.25
CA ALA A 143 2.21 -20.10 -2.59
C ALA A 143 1.32 -18.85 -2.54
N VAL A 144 1.69 -17.81 -3.28
CA VAL A 144 1.03 -16.52 -3.28
C VAL A 144 0.70 -16.06 -4.70
N LYS A 145 -0.41 -15.34 -4.84
CA LYS A 145 -0.66 -14.47 -6.00
C LYS A 145 -0.20 -13.07 -5.64
N VAL A 146 0.55 -12.41 -6.52
CA VAL A 146 1.02 -11.04 -6.31
C VAL A 146 0.07 -10.08 -7.03
N ILE A 147 -0.50 -9.15 -6.27
CA ILE A 147 -1.54 -8.22 -6.74
C ILE A 147 -0.95 -6.82 -6.98
N ASP A 148 -0.02 -6.40 -6.14
CA ASP A 148 0.55 -5.06 -6.21
C ASP A 148 1.96 -5.01 -5.59
N ALA A 149 2.73 -3.96 -5.90
CA ALA A 149 4.07 -3.74 -5.34
C ALA A 149 4.38 -2.26 -5.13
N GLU A 150 4.67 -1.85 -3.90
CA GLU A 150 4.89 -0.45 -3.53
C GLU A 150 5.90 -0.37 -2.37
N ASN A 151 6.81 0.60 -2.40
CA ASN A 151 7.78 0.89 -1.32
C ASN A 151 8.62 -0.31 -0.83
N GLY A 152 8.95 -1.25 -1.72
CA GLY A 152 9.69 -2.47 -1.37
C GLY A 152 8.83 -3.53 -0.65
N PHE A 153 7.51 -3.36 -0.65
CA PHE A 153 6.52 -4.34 -0.22
C PHE A 153 5.71 -4.83 -1.41
N VAL A 154 5.16 -6.03 -1.27
CA VAL A 154 4.25 -6.65 -2.24
C VAL A 154 2.96 -7.03 -1.54
N GLN A 155 1.84 -6.76 -2.19
CA GLN A 155 0.56 -7.27 -1.75
C GLN A 155 0.36 -8.67 -2.31
N VAL A 156 0.21 -9.64 -1.40
CA VAL A 156 0.02 -11.04 -1.74
C VAL A 156 -1.38 -11.50 -1.35
N GLU A 157 -1.98 -12.35 -2.17
CA GLU A 157 -3.19 -13.12 -1.88
C GLU A 157 -2.83 -14.59 -1.69
N PHE A 158 -3.30 -15.20 -0.60
CA PHE A 158 -2.99 -16.58 -0.27
C PHE A 158 -4.04 -17.21 0.65
N TYR A 159 -4.04 -18.55 0.66
CA TYR A 159 -4.78 -19.35 1.62
C TYR A 159 -3.87 -19.70 2.81
N ASP A 160 -4.34 -19.49 4.04
CA ASP A 160 -3.61 -19.85 5.25
C ASP A 160 -4.33 -20.96 6.01
N ALA A 161 -3.93 -22.22 5.76
CA ALA A 161 -4.52 -23.40 6.38
C ALA A 161 -4.49 -23.38 7.91
N ARG A 162 -3.57 -22.61 8.53
CA ARG A 162 -3.41 -22.55 10.00
C ARG A 162 -4.56 -21.78 10.66
N THR A 163 -5.15 -20.84 9.93
CA THR A 163 -6.20 -19.94 10.44
C THR A 163 -7.50 -20.06 9.67
N ALA A 164 -7.52 -20.84 8.59
CA ALA A 164 -8.70 -21.07 7.77
C ALA A 164 -9.80 -21.77 8.56
N THR A 165 -11.00 -21.21 8.51
CA THR A 165 -12.24 -21.82 9.03
C THR A 165 -13.05 -22.48 7.92
N SER A 166 -12.63 -22.31 6.68
CA SER A 166 -13.17 -22.94 5.47
C SER A 166 -12.09 -23.01 4.39
N ASP A 167 -12.29 -23.85 3.38
CA ASP A 167 -11.45 -23.92 2.17
C ASP A 167 -11.40 -22.62 1.35
N ARG A 168 -12.27 -21.66 1.67
CA ARG A 168 -12.32 -20.34 1.02
C ARG A 168 -11.72 -19.21 1.84
N SER A 169 -11.17 -19.49 3.02
CA SER A 169 -10.57 -18.46 3.88
C SER A 169 -9.31 -17.89 3.24
N MET A 170 -9.48 -16.79 2.50
CA MET A 170 -8.42 -16.10 1.78
C MET A 170 -7.92 -14.91 2.58
N ARG A 171 -6.66 -14.54 2.39
CA ARG A 171 -6.05 -13.38 3.03
C ARG A 171 -5.29 -12.60 1.99
N ARG A 172 -5.36 -11.27 2.08
CA ARG A 172 -4.35 -10.40 1.46
C ARG A 172 -3.50 -9.73 2.53
N ALA A 173 -2.21 -9.60 2.26
CA ALA A 173 -1.29 -8.92 3.16
C ALA A 173 -0.18 -8.23 2.37
N TRP A 174 0.38 -7.17 2.93
CA TRP A 174 1.61 -6.59 2.44
C TRP A 174 2.79 -7.22 3.16
N ILE A 175 3.72 -7.79 2.41
CA ILE A 175 4.96 -8.38 2.93
C ILE A 175 6.17 -7.72 2.27
N ASN A 176 7.33 -7.76 2.89
CA ASN A 176 8.54 -7.23 2.27
C ASN A 176 8.87 -8.04 1.00
N ALA A 177 9.10 -7.36 -0.13
CA ALA A 177 9.37 -8.02 -1.41
C ALA A 177 10.54 -9.01 -1.33
N VAL A 178 11.53 -8.75 -0.46
CA VAL A 178 12.68 -9.64 -0.27
C VAL A 178 12.31 -11.01 0.29
N THR A 179 11.09 -11.23 0.80
CA THR A 179 10.65 -12.55 1.28
C THR A 179 10.11 -13.44 0.17
N LEU A 180 10.00 -12.95 -1.06
CA LEU A 180 9.64 -13.71 -2.26
C LEU A 180 10.88 -14.13 -3.07
N HIS A 181 10.70 -15.05 -4.02
CA HIS A 181 11.76 -15.46 -4.94
C HIS A 181 11.98 -14.44 -6.05
N ASP A 182 10.90 -13.94 -6.64
CA ASP A 182 10.95 -13.06 -7.80
C ASP A 182 10.86 -11.58 -7.41
N HIS A 183 11.04 -10.73 -8.43
CA HIS A 183 10.96 -9.29 -8.33
C HIS A 183 9.64 -8.78 -8.93
N TRP A 184 8.98 -7.87 -8.22
CA TRP A 184 7.63 -7.42 -8.55
C TRP A 184 7.56 -5.89 -8.60
N VAL A 185 6.87 -5.36 -9.61
CA VAL A 185 6.64 -3.93 -9.82
C VAL A 185 5.16 -3.70 -10.09
N SER A 186 4.58 -2.67 -9.47
CA SER A 186 3.17 -2.34 -9.66
C SER A 186 2.87 -1.90 -11.08
N GLN A 187 1.77 -2.43 -11.65
CA GLN A 187 1.18 -1.92 -12.88
C GLN A 187 0.47 -0.57 -12.67
N ARG A 188 -0.04 -0.28 -11.45
CA ARG A 188 -0.60 1.04 -11.10
C ARG A 188 0.43 2.16 -11.27
N LEU A 189 1.69 1.88 -10.92
CA LEU A 189 2.80 2.83 -11.04
C LEU A 189 3.43 2.86 -12.45
N GLY A 190 2.97 1.98 -13.35
CA GLY A 190 3.50 1.80 -14.71
C GLY A 190 2.66 2.45 -15.81
N MET A 191 1.57 3.18 -15.49
CA MET A 191 0.83 3.94 -16.51
C MET A 191 1.69 5.10 -17.03
N PRO A 192 2.03 5.12 -18.34
CA PRO A 192 2.86 6.17 -18.87
C PRO A 192 2.00 7.36 -19.30
N SER A 193 2.33 8.54 -18.81
CA SER A 193 2.40 9.69 -19.73
C SER A 193 3.77 9.57 -20.42
N ILE A 194 3.79 9.29 -21.73
CA ILE A 194 5.04 9.17 -22.52
C ILE A 194 5.47 10.56 -23.03
N PRO A 195 6.78 10.94 -23.14
CA PRO A 195 8.00 10.37 -22.54
C PRO A 195 8.99 11.40 -21.95
N ALA A 196 9.86 10.93 -21.05
CA ALA A 196 11.30 11.14 -21.17
C ALA A 196 12.02 9.82 -20.85
N PRO A 197 13.11 9.45 -21.54
CA PRO A 197 13.86 8.24 -21.21
C PRO A 197 14.42 8.38 -19.79
N SER A 198 14.04 7.47 -18.89
CA SER A 198 14.65 7.43 -17.56
C SER A 198 16.16 7.12 -17.74
N PRO A 199 17.05 7.72 -16.92
CA PRO A 199 18.44 7.32 -16.91
C PRO A 199 18.57 5.84 -16.57
N TRP A 200 19.49 5.16 -17.24
CA TRP A 200 19.86 3.78 -16.90
C TRP A 200 20.69 3.82 -15.62
N PHE A 201 20.17 3.28 -14.52
CA PHE A 201 20.93 3.12 -13.28
C PHE A 201 21.38 1.66 -13.14
N ALA A 202 22.69 1.42 -13.10
CA ALA A 202 23.24 0.11 -12.75
C ALA A 202 23.17 -0.16 -11.24
N PHE A 203 23.15 0.90 -10.43
CA PHE A 203 23.11 0.83 -8.96
C PHE A 203 22.17 1.88 -8.40
N CYS A 204 21.50 1.57 -7.28
CA CYS A 204 20.73 2.56 -6.55
C CYS A 204 21.66 3.58 -5.88
N PRO A 205 21.51 4.89 -6.14
CA PRO A 205 22.34 5.93 -5.52
C PRO A 205 22.08 6.08 -4.01
N ASN A 206 20.94 5.60 -3.51
CA ASN A 206 20.60 5.68 -2.09
C ASN A 206 21.09 4.47 -1.28
N CYS A 207 20.90 3.24 -1.78
CA CYS A 207 21.22 2.02 -1.02
C CYS A 207 22.39 1.22 -1.59
N GLY A 208 23.01 1.66 -2.70
CA GLY A 208 24.20 1.05 -3.31
C GLY A 208 23.97 -0.33 -3.95
N LYS A 209 22.74 -0.86 -3.96
CA LYS A 209 22.46 -2.18 -4.52
C LYS A 209 22.38 -2.12 -6.04
N GLN A 210 22.94 -3.15 -6.69
CA GLN A 210 22.88 -3.33 -8.14
C GLN A 210 21.43 -3.52 -8.58
N LEU A 211 21.00 -2.74 -9.55
CA LEU A 211 19.66 -2.81 -10.10
C LEU A 211 19.60 -3.90 -11.19
N PRO A 212 18.50 -4.66 -11.30
CA PRO A 212 18.33 -5.66 -12.35
C PRO A 212 18.50 -5.07 -13.76
N GLU A 213 19.21 -5.78 -14.64
CA GLU A 213 19.42 -5.37 -16.04
C GLU A 213 18.09 -5.29 -16.81
N GLY A 214 17.99 -4.32 -17.74
CA GLY A 214 16.88 -4.23 -18.69
C GLY A 214 15.57 -3.58 -18.17
N ASN A 215 15.56 -2.97 -16.99
CA ASN A 215 14.35 -2.41 -16.39
C ASN A 215 14.42 -0.88 -16.24
N HIS A 216 13.36 -0.19 -16.69
CA HIS A 216 13.16 1.25 -16.49
C HIS A 216 12.56 1.51 -15.11
N PHE A 217 13.40 1.50 -14.07
CA PHE A 217 12.95 1.73 -12.70
C PHE A 217 12.85 3.22 -12.38
N ASN A 218 11.67 3.67 -11.92
CA ASN A 218 11.50 4.99 -11.30
C ASN A 218 11.89 4.99 -9.81
N TYR A 219 11.99 3.80 -9.19
CA TYR A 219 12.29 3.61 -7.76
C TYR A 219 13.25 2.45 -7.55
N CYS A 220 14.05 2.49 -6.49
CA CYS A 220 14.90 1.38 -6.10
C CYS A 220 14.05 0.21 -5.58
N PRO A 221 14.12 -0.98 -6.18
CA PRO A 221 13.35 -2.15 -5.75
C PRO A 221 13.81 -2.69 -4.38
N TYR A 222 14.96 -2.22 -3.88
CA TYR A 222 15.50 -2.66 -2.59
C TYR A 222 15.25 -1.71 -1.43
N CYS A 223 15.15 -0.41 -1.70
CA CYS A 223 14.99 0.61 -0.64
C CYS A 223 13.78 1.53 -0.86
N GLY A 224 13.04 1.37 -1.95
CA GLY A 224 11.82 2.13 -2.25
C GLY A 224 12.03 3.61 -2.62
N VAL A 225 13.28 4.10 -2.66
CA VAL A 225 13.57 5.52 -2.94
C VAL A 225 13.59 5.79 -4.44
N PHE A 226 13.05 6.94 -4.85
CA PHE A 226 13.02 7.38 -6.25
C PHE A 226 14.44 7.44 -6.84
N LEU A 227 14.60 6.93 -8.06
CA LEU A 227 15.85 6.99 -8.80
C LEU A 227 15.85 8.26 -9.65
N THR A 228 16.08 9.42 -9.03
CA THR A 228 16.32 10.65 -9.77
C THR A 228 17.78 10.71 -10.20
N SER A 229 18.04 11.13 -11.44
CA SER A 229 19.40 11.56 -11.81
C SER A 229 19.71 12.80 -10.97
N GLY A 230 20.63 12.67 -10.02
CA GLY A 230 21.17 13.84 -9.34
C GLY A 230 21.82 14.76 -10.36
N ASN A 231 21.57 16.07 -10.24
CA ASN A 231 22.37 17.10 -10.89
C ASN A 231 23.84 16.98 -10.48
#